data_AF-A0A6C0DJS6-F1
#
_entry.id   AF-A0A6C0DJS6-F1
#
_cell.length_a   1.000
_cell.length_b   1.000
_cell.length_c   1.000
_cell.angle_alpha   90.00
_cell.angle_beta   90.00
_cell.angle_gamma   90.00
#
_symmetry.space_group_name_H-M   'P 1'
#
loop_
_entity.id
_entity.type
_entity.pdbx_description
1 polymer ?
#
loop_
_entity_poly.entity_id
_entity_poly.type
_entity_poly.pdbx_seq_one_letter_code
_entity_poly.pdbx_strand_id
1 'polypeptide(L)'
;MPRCPNGTTRNKSTGKCEPKNKSMSKKSPSPKPKNKTSKVTHKCSKGVKMPEFRIENIIKYEKRINDAVGISHNAEFYKRMETVLKNLCFPKNTNWERTGTYTTATIVAIKA
;
A
#
# COMPACT_ATOMS: atom_id res chain seq x y z
N MET A 1 33.01 2.19 -29.78
CA MET A 1 33.13 3.60 -29.32
C MET A 1 33.85 3.61 -27.98
N PRO A 2 34.91 4.42 -27.80
CA PRO A 2 35.61 4.50 -26.52
C PRO A 2 34.65 4.97 -25.43
N ARG A 3 34.71 4.33 -24.25
CA ARG A 3 33.93 4.72 -23.07
C ARG A 3 34.49 6.01 -22.50
N CYS A 4 33.64 6.88 -21.96
CA CYS A 4 34.09 8.07 -21.25
C CYS A 4 34.92 7.69 -20.02
N PRO A 5 35.97 8.44 -19.68
CA PRO A 5 36.80 8.18 -18.51
C PRO A 5 35.97 8.28 -17.22
N ASN A 6 36.37 7.52 -16.20
CA ASN A 6 35.67 7.43 -14.93
C ASN A 6 35.44 8.82 -14.31
N GLY A 7 34.20 9.13 -13.92
CA GLY A 7 33.80 10.43 -13.37
C GLY A 7 33.20 11.40 -14.39
N THR A 8 33.25 11.07 -15.69
CA THR A 8 32.58 11.82 -16.75
C THR A 8 31.45 11.01 -17.38
N THR A 9 30.48 11.68 -18.00
CA THR A 9 29.39 11.07 -18.75
C THR A 9 29.33 11.66 -20.14
N ARG A 10 28.96 10.85 -21.14
CA ARG A 10 28.82 11.36 -22.51
C ARG A 10 27.56 12.21 -22.60
N ASN A 11 27.71 13.46 -23.01
CA ASN A 11 26.60 14.31 -23.39
C ASN A 11 26.04 13.80 -24.73
N LYS A 12 24.73 13.53 -24.78
CA LYS A 12 24.07 13.00 -25.97
C LYS A 12 23.97 14.02 -27.11
N SER A 13 23.95 15.31 -26.78
CA SER A 13 23.80 16.40 -27.74
C SER A 13 25.14 16.77 -28.40
N THR A 14 26.21 16.87 -27.61
CA THR A 14 27.53 17.27 -28.10
C THR A 14 28.46 16.09 -28.39
N GLY A 15 28.11 14.89 -27.93
CA GLY A 15 28.92 13.68 -28.07
C GLY A 15 30.20 13.65 -27.23
N LYS A 16 30.50 14.72 -26.47
CA LYS A 16 31.70 14.87 -25.62
C LYS A 16 31.45 14.34 -24.21
N CYS A 17 32.52 13.98 -23.49
CA CYS A 17 32.44 13.56 -22.09
C CYS A 17 32.47 14.78 -21.17
N GLU A 18 31.45 14.93 -20.31
CA GLU A 18 31.31 16.03 -19.35
C GLU A 18 31.37 15.52 -17.91
N PRO A 19 31.95 16.28 -16.96
CA PRO A 19 32.04 15.86 -15.56
C PRO A 19 30.66 15.73 -14.92
N LYS A 20 30.47 14.68 -14.10
CA LYS A 20 29.24 14.55 -13.30
C LYS A 20 29.24 15.64 -12.22
N ASN A 21 28.50 16.72 -12.43
CA ASN A 21 28.29 17.75 -11.41
C ASN A 21 27.64 17.12 -10.16
N LYS A 22 28.46 16.83 -9.14
CA LYS A 22 28.03 16.56 -7.76
C LYS A 22 27.85 17.92 -7.06
N SER A 23 26.92 18.75 -7.52
CA SER A 23 26.58 19.98 -6.82
C SER A 23 25.62 19.66 -5.66
N MET A 24 26.21 19.69 -4.47
CA MET A 24 25.64 19.98 -3.15
C MET A 24 24.13 20.26 -3.09
N SER A 25 23.42 19.42 -2.33
CA SER A 25 22.31 19.88 -1.50
C SER A 25 22.58 19.47 -0.06
N LYS A 26 23.21 20.41 0.67
CA LYS A 26 23.09 20.49 2.13
C LYS A 26 21.61 20.77 2.42
N LYS A 27 20.84 19.77 2.86
CA LYS A 27 19.52 19.97 3.45
C LYS A 27 19.54 19.32 4.84
N SER A 28 19.27 20.15 5.83
CA SER A 28 19.41 19.93 7.27
C SER A 28 18.81 18.63 7.81
N PRO A 29 19.33 18.09 8.93
CA PRO A 29 18.76 16.90 9.58
C PRO A 29 17.50 17.28 10.38
N SER A 30 16.35 16.69 10.02
CA SER A 30 15.09 16.76 10.78
C SER A 30 14.37 15.40 10.71
N PRO A 31 13.51 15.07 11.68
CA PRO A 31 13.69 13.92 12.57
C PRO A 31 13.26 12.56 11.99
N LYS A 32 13.98 11.51 12.42
CA LYS A 32 13.63 10.09 12.21
C LYS A 32 12.24 9.77 12.78
N PRO A 33 11.30 9.22 11.98
CA PRO A 33 10.34 8.27 12.52
C PRO A 33 11.08 6.97 12.81
N LYS A 34 11.21 6.63 14.09
CA LYS A 34 11.65 5.32 14.57
C LYS A 34 10.63 4.24 14.15
N ASN A 35 11.14 3.04 13.92
CA ASN A 35 10.46 1.79 13.58
C ASN A 35 9.91 1.64 12.16
N LYS A 36 10.84 1.44 11.21
CA LYS A 36 10.60 0.47 10.13
C LYS A 36 10.65 -0.93 10.73
N THR A 37 9.57 -1.36 11.39
CA THR A 37 9.21 -2.78 11.30
C THR A 37 8.96 -2.99 9.82
N SER A 38 9.80 -3.75 9.14
CA SER A 38 9.58 -4.20 7.78
C SER A 38 8.28 -5.00 7.78
N LYS A 39 7.15 -4.29 7.62
CA LYS A 39 5.84 -4.89 7.40
C LYS A 39 6.05 -5.73 6.16
N VAL A 40 6.07 -7.05 6.36
CA VAL A 40 6.04 -8.03 5.27
C VAL A 40 4.82 -7.67 4.45
N THR A 41 5.05 -6.89 3.41
CA THR A 41 4.01 -6.52 2.47
C THR A 41 3.96 -7.72 1.55
N HIS A 42 3.03 -8.65 1.83
CA HIS A 42 2.66 -9.65 0.85
C HIS A 42 2.30 -8.90 -0.43
N LYS A 43 3.21 -8.93 -1.41
CA LYS A 43 3.02 -8.27 -2.68
C LYS A 43 1.91 -9.03 -3.38
N CYS A 44 0.82 -8.32 -3.62
CA CYS A 44 -0.30 -8.83 -4.40
C CYS A 44 0.19 -9.01 -5.84
N SER A 45 0.70 -10.19 -6.16
CA SER A 45 1.46 -10.44 -7.39
C SER A 45 0.62 -10.32 -8.66
N LYS A 46 -0.71 -10.48 -8.55
CA LYS A 46 -1.64 -10.47 -9.69
C LYS A 46 -2.86 -9.56 -9.51
N GLY A 47 -2.88 -8.69 -8.50
CA GLY A 47 -4.10 -7.96 -8.11
C GLY A 47 -3.88 -6.57 -7.52
N VAL A 48 -4.99 -5.90 -7.24
CA VAL A 48 -5.05 -4.64 -6.50
C VAL A 48 -5.49 -4.90 -5.06
N LYS A 49 -4.95 -4.10 -4.13
CA LYS A 49 -5.41 -4.09 -2.74
C LYS A 49 -6.69 -3.28 -2.63
N MET A 50 -7.51 -3.62 -1.65
CA MET A 50 -8.68 -2.81 -1.34
C MET A 50 -8.26 -1.43 -0.81
N PRO A 51 -8.90 -0.34 -1.27
CA PRO A 51 -8.65 0.99 -0.72
C PRO A 51 -8.98 1.08 0.77
N GLU A 52 -8.23 1.90 1.52
CA GLU A 52 -8.41 2.05 2.98
C GLU A 52 -9.81 2.53 3.36
N PHE A 53 -10.35 3.54 2.66
CA PHE A 53 -11.71 4.03 2.92
C PHE A 53 -12.79 2.93 2.78
N ARG A 54 -12.55 1.92 1.92
CA ARG A 54 -13.47 0.79 1.76
C ARG A 54 -13.38 -0.17 2.93
N ILE A 55 -12.18 -0.43 3.44
CA ILE A 55 -11.96 -1.25 4.64
C ILE A 55 -12.71 -0.63 5.82
N GLU A 56 -12.57 0.68 6.02
CA GLU A 56 -13.25 1.42 7.08
C GLU A 56 -14.78 1.35 6.95
N ASN A 57 -15.30 1.52 5.72
CA ASN A 57 -16.75 1.44 5.47
C ASN A 57 -17.32 0.06 5.80
N ILE A 58 -16.59 -1.03 5.49
CA ILE A 58 -17.00 -2.40 5.83
C ILE A 58 -17.02 -2.58 7.34
N ILE A 59 -15.94 -2.20 8.03
CA ILE A 59 -15.86 -2.31 9.50
C ILE A 59 -16.97 -1.49 10.18
N LYS A 60 -17.24 -0.28 9.68
CA LYS A 60 -18.31 0.60 10.22
C LYS A 60 -19.70 0.04 9.97
N TYR A 61 -19.93 -0.62 8.84
CA TYR A 61 -21.20 -1.27 8.54
C TYR A 61 -21.41 -2.49 9.45
N GLU A 62 -20.37 -3.31 9.60
CA GLU A 62 -20.39 -4.48 10.48
C GLU A 62 -20.66 -4.11 11.94
N LYS A 63 -19.99 -3.06 12.44
CA LYS A 63 -20.27 -2.49 13.77
C LYS A 63 -21.73 -2.13 13.94
N ARG A 64 -22.31 -1.42 12.95
CA ARG A 64 -23.72 -1.03 13.00
C ARG A 64 -24.68 -2.21 13.02
N ILE A 65 -24.40 -3.27 12.26
CA ILE A 65 -25.21 -4.50 12.29
C ILE A 65 -25.09 -5.15 13.66
N ASN A 66 -23.88 -5.33 14.16
CA ASN A 66 -23.64 -6.00 15.44
C ASN A 66 -24.26 -5.24 16.61
N ASP A 67 -24.16 -3.91 16.61
CA ASP A 67 -24.84 -3.05 17.58
C ASP A 67 -26.37 -3.21 17.50
N ALA A 68 -26.93 -3.29 16.28
CA ALA A 68 -28.37 -3.46 16.06
C ALA A 68 -28.88 -4.86 16.47
N VAL A 69 -28.06 -5.90 16.33
CA VAL A 69 -28.40 -7.28 16.70
C VAL A 69 -28.00 -7.60 18.16
N GLY A 70 -27.35 -6.66 18.86
CA GLY A 70 -26.91 -6.83 20.25
C GLY A 70 -25.69 -7.76 20.41
N ILE A 71 -24.94 -8.01 19.34
CA ILE A 71 -23.74 -8.85 19.37
C ILE A 71 -22.53 -7.97 19.69
N SER A 72 -21.98 -8.10 20.89
CA SER A 72 -20.77 -7.39 21.27
C SER A 72 -19.53 -8.16 20.81
N HIS A 73 -18.87 -7.68 19.76
CA HIS A 73 -17.55 -8.20 19.36
C HIS A 73 -16.42 -7.47 20.09
N ASN A 74 -15.42 -8.24 20.55
CA ASN A 74 -14.19 -7.70 21.12
C ASN A 74 -13.44 -6.81 20.11
N ALA A 75 -12.72 -5.80 20.60
CA ALA A 75 -11.92 -4.90 19.77
C ALA A 75 -10.87 -5.63 18.90
N GLU A 76 -10.43 -6.82 19.30
CA GLU A 76 -9.57 -7.68 18.50
C GLU A 76 -10.21 -8.19 17.21
N PHE A 77 -11.52 -8.44 17.22
CA PHE A 77 -12.24 -8.96 16.06
C PHE A 77 -12.11 -8.00 14.87
N TYR A 78 -12.36 -6.71 15.10
CA TYR A 78 -12.26 -5.69 14.06
C TYR A 78 -10.81 -5.48 13.58
N LYS A 79 -9.81 -5.65 14.46
CA LYS A 79 -8.39 -5.61 14.07
C LYS A 79 -8.00 -6.79 13.18
N ARG A 80 -8.54 -7.99 13.47
CA ARG A 80 -8.34 -9.18 12.62
C ARG A 80 -9.01 -8.98 11.27
N MET A 81 -10.26 -8.50 11.26
CA MET A 81 -11.00 -8.19 10.04
C MET A 81 -10.26 -7.15 9.16
N GLU A 82 -9.78 -6.06 9.75
CA GLU A 82 -8.97 -5.07 9.05
C GLU A 82 -7.70 -5.69 8.43
N THR A 83 -7.03 -6.56 9.18
CA THR A 83 -5.81 -7.23 8.74
C THR A 83 -6.09 -8.17 7.56
N VAL A 84 -7.14 -8.97 7.62
CA VAL A 84 -7.57 -9.84 6.51
C VAL A 84 -7.90 -8.99 5.29
N LEU A 85 -8.69 -7.93 5.44
CA LEU A 85 -9.05 -7.02 4.36
C LEU A 85 -7.85 -6.34 3.69
N LYS A 86 -6.82 -5.95 4.47
CA LYS A 86 -5.57 -5.36 3.95
C LYS A 86 -4.69 -6.35 3.20
N ASN A 87 -4.82 -7.64 3.53
CA ASN A 87 -4.03 -8.73 2.93
C ASN A 87 -4.76 -9.38 1.75
N LEU A 88 -6.07 -9.17 1.60
CA LEU A 88 -6.83 -9.65 0.45
C LEU A 88 -6.38 -8.99 -0.86
N CYS A 89 -6.39 -9.82 -1.89
CA CYS A 89 -5.99 -9.49 -3.24
C CYS A 89 -7.19 -9.61 -4.17
N PHE A 90 -7.47 -8.55 -4.91
CA PHE A 90 -8.60 -8.49 -5.83
C PHE A 90 -8.11 -8.36 -7.27
N PRO A 91 -8.89 -8.82 -8.28
CA PRO A 91 -8.57 -8.62 -9.69
C PRO A 91 -8.32 -7.14 -10.01
N LYS A 92 -7.40 -6.83 -10.92
CA LYS A 92 -7.08 -5.43 -11.28
C LYS A 92 -8.30 -4.63 -11.78
N ASN A 93 -9.26 -5.31 -12.40
CA ASN A 93 -10.48 -4.71 -12.94
C ASN A 93 -11.64 -4.71 -11.93
N THR A 94 -11.35 -4.80 -10.63
CA THR A 94 -12.39 -4.78 -9.60
C THR A 94 -13.04 -3.40 -9.56
N ASN A 95 -14.32 -3.34 -9.91
CA ASN A 95 -15.11 -2.14 -9.76
C ASN A 95 -15.56 -2.01 -8.30
N TRP A 96 -14.87 -1.18 -7.53
CA TRP A 96 -15.13 -0.98 -6.11
C TRP A 96 -16.47 -0.31 -5.79
N GLU A 97 -17.10 0.35 -6.77
CA GLU A 97 -18.42 0.97 -6.61
C GLU A 97 -19.53 -0.08 -6.70
N ARG A 98 -19.37 -1.06 -7.61
CA ARG A 98 -20.28 -2.19 -7.77
C ARG A 98 -20.08 -3.30 -6.75
N THR A 99 -18.87 -3.44 -6.19
CA THR A 99 -18.61 -4.41 -5.11
C THR A 99 -19.31 -3.95 -3.84
N GLY A 100 -20.47 -4.56 -3.53
CA GLY A 100 -21.21 -4.27 -2.31
C GLY A 100 -20.40 -4.60 -1.05
N THR A 101 -20.57 -3.82 0.02
CA THR A 101 -19.91 -4.06 1.32
C THR A 101 -20.19 -5.46 1.85
N TYR A 102 -21.41 -5.95 1.66
CA TYR A 102 -21.84 -7.29 2.04
C TYR A 102 -21.04 -8.37 1.32
N THR A 103 -20.89 -8.26 -0.01
CA THR A 103 -20.15 -9.24 -0.82
C THR A 103 -18.70 -9.36 -0.37
N THR A 104 -18.05 -8.24 -0.02
CA THR A 104 -16.68 -8.23 0.49
C THR A 104 -16.59 -8.81 1.90
N ALA A 105 -17.57 -8.52 2.77
CA ALA A 105 -17.64 -9.09 4.12
C ALA A 105 -17.83 -10.61 4.09
N THR A 106 -18.66 -11.14 3.18
CA THR A 106 -18.83 -12.59 2.99
C THR A 106 -17.52 -13.25 2.50
N ILE A 107 -16.78 -12.61 1.59
CA ILE A 107 -15.47 -13.11 1.13
C ILE A 107 -14.45 -13.16 2.28
N VAL A 108 -14.51 -12.20 3.21
CA VAL A 108 -13.69 -12.23 4.43
C VAL A 108 -14.11 -13.37 5.34
N ALA A 109 -15.40 -13.55 5.60
CA ALA A 109 -15.89 -14.63 6.45
C ALA A 109 -15.55 -16.03 5.92
N ILE A 110 -15.46 -16.20 4.59
CA ILE A 110 -15.06 -17.48 3.96
C ILE A 110 -13.53 -17.70 4.03
N LYS A 111 -12.72 -16.65 4.15
CA LYS A 111 -11.25 -16.71 4.11
C LYS A 111 -10.56 -16.43 5.45
N ALA A 112 -11.29 -16.01 6.48
CA ALA A 112 -10.80 -15.74 7.83
C ALA A 112 -10.97 -16.97 8.73
#